data_AF-A0A6C0ANV9-F1
#
_entry.id   AF-A0A6C0ANV9-F1
#
_cell.length_a   1.000
_cell.length_b   1.000
_cell.length_c   1.000
_cell.angle_alpha   90.00
_cell.angle_beta   90.00
_cell.angle_gamma   90.00
#
_symmetry.space_group_name_H-M   'P 1'
#
loop_
_entity.id
_entity.type
_entity.pdbx_description
1 polymer ?
#
loop_
_entity_poly.entity_id
_entity_poly.type
_entity_poly.pdbx_seq_one_letter_code
_entity_poly.pdbx_strand_id
1 'polypeptide(L)'
;MNTIQKILVLALLTGIMDLPWLFIQGPAVQDLVRDIQADRSMNVRLWGAVPVYLALGYLISEIHSAPRAFLAGMATYAVYDFTQLVTFDKYPLWFALADSTWGGVLMALVWWVGLQFGLTSANR
;
A
#
# COMPACT_ATOMS: atom_id res chain seq x y z
N MET A 1 6.23 22.65 -8.51
CA MET A 1 5.16 21.69 -8.83
C MET A 1 3.98 21.95 -7.90
N ASN A 2 2.74 22.00 -8.41
CA ASN A 2 1.57 22.25 -7.56
C ASN A 2 1.20 20.99 -6.74
N THR A 3 0.31 21.15 -5.76
CA THR A 3 -0.08 20.06 -4.84
C THR A 3 -0.65 18.85 -5.56
N ILE A 4 -1.54 19.06 -6.53
CA ILE A 4 -2.17 17.96 -7.29
C ILE A 4 -1.12 17.17 -8.06
N GLN A 5 -0.20 17.86 -8.75
CA GLN A 5 0.90 17.22 -9.45
C GLN A 5 1.78 16.40 -8.50
N LYS A 6 2.04 16.88 -7.27
CA LYS A 6 2.83 16.13 -6.27
C LYS A 6 2.14 14.82 -5.90
N ILE A 7 0.85 14.90 -5.59
CA ILE A 7 0.04 13.72 -5.25
C ILE A 7 0.04 12.71 -6.38
N LEU A 8 -0.15 13.14 -7.63
CA LEU A 8 -0.15 12.24 -8.79
C LEU A 8 1.20 11.55 -8.99
N VAL A 9 2.30 12.28 -8.85
CA VAL A 9 3.66 11.69 -8.96
C VAL A 9 3.92 10.72 -7.81
N LEU A 10 3.52 11.06 -6.58
CA LEU A 10 3.67 10.17 -5.42
C LEU A 10 2.79 8.92 -5.55
N ALA A 11 1.57 9.04 -6.07
CA ALA A 11 0.69 7.91 -6.35
C ALA A 11 1.31 6.95 -7.38
N LEU A 12 1.84 7.49 -8.48
CA LEU A 12 2.54 6.70 -9.49
C LEU A 12 3.79 6.03 -8.92
N LEU A 13 4.60 6.78 -8.17
CA LEU A 13 5.80 6.27 -7.52
C LEU A 13 5.47 5.13 -6.54
N THR A 14 4.39 5.28 -5.77
CA THR A 14 3.90 4.24 -4.86
C THR A 14 3.58 2.96 -5.63
N GLY A 15 2.80 3.05 -6.72
CA GLY A 15 2.46 1.89 -7.53
C GLY A 15 3.69 1.20 -8.13
N ILE A 16 4.67 1.96 -8.62
CA ILE A 16 5.92 1.40 -9.17
C ILE A 16 6.72 0.68 -8.08
N MET A 17 6.85 1.28 -6.91
CA MET A 17 7.62 0.71 -5.80
C MET A 17 6.94 -0.49 -5.15
N ASP A 18 5.64 -0.64 -5.33
CA ASP A 18 4.83 -1.75 -4.83
C ASP A 18 4.87 -2.99 -5.74
N LEU A 19 5.23 -2.84 -7.02
CA LEU A 19 5.32 -3.95 -7.99
C LEU A 19 6.12 -5.17 -7.50
N PRO A 20 7.29 -5.03 -6.83
CA PRO A 20 8.02 -6.19 -6.34
C PRO A 20 7.20 -7.03 -5.36
N TRP A 21 6.48 -6.40 -4.45
CA TRP A 21 5.63 -7.10 -3.48
C TRP A 21 4.44 -7.76 -4.14
N LEU A 22 3.75 -7.06 -5.05
CA LEU A 22 2.65 -7.62 -5.83
C LEU A 22 3.09 -8.85 -6.65
N PHE A 23 4.29 -8.82 -7.21
CA PHE A 23 4.84 -9.95 -7.97
C PHE A 23 5.20 -11.14 -7.07
N ILE A 24 5.85 -10.88 -5.93
CA ILE A 24 6.26 -11.92 -4.98
C ILE A 24 5.04 -12.58 -4.32
N GLN A 25 4.05 -11.79 -3.90
CA GLN A 25 2.88 -12.28 -3.17
C GLN A 25 1.71 -12.70 -4.05
N GLY A 26 1.73 -12.36 -5.34
CA GLY A 26 0.65 -12.68 -6.28
C GLY A 26 0.16 -14.13 -6.21
N PRO A 27 1.05 -15.15 -6.21
CA PRO A 27 0.63 -16.54 -6.06
C PRO A 27 -0.07 -16.83 -4.72
N ALA A 28 0.49 -16.36 -3.60
CA ALA A 28 -0.09 -16.55 -2.28
C ALA A 28 -1.47 -15.88 -2.14
N VAL A 29 -1.64 -14.68 -2.72
CA VAL A 29 -2.93 -13.97 -2.76
C VAL A 29 -3.93 -14.70 -3.64
N GLN A 30 -3.51 -15.28 -4.78
CA GLN A 30 -4.39 -16.07 -5.62
C GLN A 30 -4.94 -17.29 -4.88
N ASP A 31 -4.07 -18.04 -4.20
CA ASP A 31 -4.49 -19.20 -3.42
C ASP A 31 -5.40 -18.79 -2.25
N LEU A 32 -5.05 -17.73 -1.54
CA LEU A 32 -5.88 -17.15 -0.47
C LEU A 32 -7.29 -16.78 -0.96
N VAL A 33 -7.38 -16.09 -2.09
CA VAL A 33 -8.69 -15.68 -2.64
C VAL A 33 -9.48 -16.89 -3.11
N ARG A 34 -8.84 -17.92 -3.67
CA ARG A 34 -9.51 -19.17 -4.06
C ARG A 34 -10.08 -19.89 -2.84
N ASP A 35 -9.31 -19.98 -1.76
CA ASP A 35 -9.76 -20.57 -0.49
C ASP A 35 -10.97 -19.82 0.09
N ILE A 36 -10.95 -18.49 0.05
CA ILE A 36 -12.07 -17.65 0.51
C ILE A 36 -13.29 -17.77 -0.42
N GLN A 37 -13.08 -17.92 -1.73
CA GLN A 37 -14.15 -17.92 -2.74
C GLN A 37 -14.65 -19.31 -3.15
N ALA A 38 -14.30 -20.36 -2.40
CA ALA A 38 -14.64 -21.75 -2.70
C ALA A 38 -14.18 -22.16 -4.11
N ASP A 39 -12.87 -22.11 -4.32
CA ASP A 39 -12.13 -22.51 -5.54
C ASP A 39 -12.34 -21.64 -6.79
N ARG A 40 -13.17 -20.60 -6.70
CA ARG A 40 -13.33 -19.64 -7.81
C ARG A 40 -12.06 -18.81 -8.00
N SER A 41 -11.71 -18.59 -9.25
CA SER A 41 -10.55 -17.76 -9.62
C SER A 41 -10.76 -16.29 -9.27
N MET A 42 -9.70 -15.65 -8.77
CA MET A 42 -9.67 -14.21 -8.54
C MET A 42 -9.92 -13.43 -9.85
N ASN A 43 -10.88 -12.51 -9.81
CA ASN A 43 -11.14 -11.57 -10.91
C ASN A 43 -10.53 -10.20 -10.58
N VAL A 44 -9.35 -9.92 -11.14
CA VAL A 44 -8.61 -8.69 -10.86
C VAL A 44 -9.26 -7.49 -11.55
N ARG A 45 -9.73 -6.54 -10.74
CA ARG A 45 -10.32 -5.28 -11.21
C ARG A 45 -9.31 -4.15 -11.04
N LEU A 46 -8.42 -3.98 -12.02
CA LEU A 46 -7.32 -3.01 -11.97
C LEU A 46 -7.77 -1.57 -11.71
N TRP A 47 -8.98 -1.20 -12.14
CA TRP A 47 -9.54 0.13 -11.87
C TRP A 47 -9.69 0.42 -10.36
N GLY A 48 -9.85 -0.62 -9.53
CA GLY A 48 -9.91 -0.49 -8.08
C GLY A 48 -8.60 -0.04 -7.44
N ALA A 49 -7.46 -0.23 -8.12
CA ALA A 49 -6.16 0.21 -7.63
C ALA A 49 -5.96 1.73 -7.76
N VAL A 50 -6.67 2.38 -8.68
CA VAL A 50 -6.56 3.84 -8.91
C VAL A 50 -6.85 4.66 -7.64
N PRO A 51 -8.01 4.51 -6.98
CA PRO A 51 -8.29 5.26 -5.75
C PRO A 51 -7.34 4.90 -4.61
N VAL A 52 -6.82 3.67 -4.55
CA VAL A 52 -5.86 3.24 -3.52
C VAL A 52 -4.56 4.03 -3.65
N TYR A 53 -3.93 4.03 -4.82
CA TYR A 53 -2.67 4.75 -5.00
C TYR A 53 -2.82 6.27 -4.91
N LEU A 54 -3.96 6.84 -5.32
CA LEU A 54 -4.25 8.26 -5.11
C LEU A 54 -4.35 8.61 -3.62
N ALA A 55 -5.02 7.78 -2.83
CA ALA A 55 -5.12 7.97 -1.38
C ALA A 55 -3.74 7.86 -0.71
N LEU A 56 -2.92 6.87 -1.10
CA LEU A 56 -1.56 6.74 -0.59
C LEU A 56 -0.68 7.93 -0.99
N GLY A 57 -0.76 8.38 -2.25
CA GLY A 57 -0.02 9.56 -2.72
C GLY A 57 -0.36 10.83 -1.94
N TYR A 58 -1.64 11.02 -1.57
CA TYR A 58 -2.07 12.10 -0.67
C TYR A 58 -1.53 11.92 0.75
N LEU A 59 -1.67 10.74 1.34
CA LEU A 59 -1.15 10.51 2.69
C LEU A 59 0.35 10.79 2.80
N ILE A 60 1.13 10.37 1.80
CA ILE A 60 2.58 10.62 1.76
C ILE A 60 2.89 12.12 1.61
N SER A 61 2.09 12.89 0.86
CA SER A 61 2.32 14.33 0.69
C SER A 61 2.18 15.13 1.98
N GLU A 62 1.36 14.66 2.91
CA GLU A 62 1.09 15.30 4.20
C GLU A 62 2.05 14.87 5.32
N ILE A 63 3.01 13.98 5.03
CA ILE A 63 3.92 13.41 6.02
C ILE A 63 5.30 14.06 5.94
N HIS A 64 5.86 14.37 7.11
CA HIS A 64 7.12 15.11 7.25
C HIS A 64 8.31 14.29 7.75
N SER A 65 8.20 12.98 7.88
CA SER A 65 9.35 12.13 8.22
C SER A 65 9.14 10.66 7.84
N ALA A 66 10.23 9.97 7.51
CA ALA A 66 10.19 8.55 7.14
C ALA A 66 9.58 7.65 8.24
N PRO A 67 9.86 7.82 9.55
CA PRO A 67 9.20 7.02 10.58
C PRO A 67 7.68 7.26 10.66
N ARG A 68 7.22 8.50 10.41
CA ARG A 68 5.78 8.78 10.35
C ARG A 68 5.16 8.18 9.09
N ALA A 69 5.87 8.17 7.96
CA ALA A 69 5.42 7.53 6.73
C ALA A 69 5.29 6.01 6.92
N PHE A 70 6.27 5.41 7.61
CA PHE A 70 6.23 4.01 8.00
C PHE A 70 5.00 3.67 8.83
N LEU A 71 4.76 4.41 9.92
CA LEU A 71 3.62 4.16 10.80
C LEU A 71 2.29 4.41 10.10
N ALA A 72 2.20 5.42 9.24
CA ALA A 72 1.00 5.70 8.47
C ALA A 72 0.69 4.55 7.49
N GLY A 73 1.68 4.09 6.72
CA GLY A 73 1.48 2.97 5.80
C GLY A 73 1.16 1.67 6.51
N MET A 74 1.86 1.38 7.61
CA MET A 74 1.57 0.22 8.43
C MET A 74 0.15 0.26 8.99
N ALA A 75 -0.31 1.40 9.48
CA ALA A 75 -1.68 1.55 9.97
C ALA A 75 -2.71 1.43 8.85
N THR A 76 -2.47 1.99 7.66
CA THR A 76 -3.40 1.89 6.53
C THR A 76 -3.61 0.45 6.09
N TYR A 77 -2.53 -0.31 5.91
CA TYR A 77 -2.60 -1.71 5.51
C TYR A 77 -3.18 -2.56 6.65
N ALA A 78 -2.76 -2.33 7.91
CA ALA A 78 -3.33 -3.03 9.05
C ALA A 78 -4.84 -2.83 9.17
N VAL A 79 -5.37 -1.62 8.97
CA VAL A 79 -6.83 -1.40 8.97
C VAL A 79 -7.50 -2.27 7.90
N TYR A 80 -6.94 -2.36 6.70
CA TYR A 80 -7.49 -3.22 5.65
C TYR A 80 -7.37 -4.71 6.01
N ASP A 81 -6.17 -5.20 6.30
CA ASP A 81 -5.89 -6.64 6.47
C ASP A 81 -6.53 -7.22 7.73
N PHE A 82 -6.52 -6.48 8.84
CA PHE A 82 -7.20 -6.95 10.05
C PHE A 82 -8.72 -6.86 9.92
N THR A 83 -9.25 -5.98 9.08
CA THR A 83 -10.68 -6.04 8.71
C THR A 83 -10.97 -7.32 7.92
N GLN A 84 -10.09 -7.73 6.99
CA GLN A 84 -10.24 -9.01 6.29
C GLN A 84 -10.12 -10.20 7.24
N LEU A 85 -9.19 -10.15 8.19
CA LEU A 85 -9.00 -11.19 9.21
C LEU A 85 -10.24 -11.39 10.10
N VAL A 86 -10.96 -10.30 10.42
CA VAL A 86 -12.25 -10.38 11.12
C VAL A 86 -13.37 -10.90 10.21
N THR A 87 -13.30 -10.61 8.92
CA THR A 87 -14.37 -10.91 7.96
C THR A 87 -14.33 -12.34 7.43
N PHE A 88 -13.13 -12.91 7.25
CA PHE A 88 -12.92 -14.16 6.52
C PHE A 88 -12.15 -15.18 7.36
N ASP A 89 -12.78 -16.33 7.63
CA ASP A 89 -12.19 -17.44 8.40
C ASP A 89 -10.87 -17.99 7.81
N LYS A 90 -10.68 -17.82 6.50
CA LYS A 90 -9.52 -18.33 5.76
C LYS A 90 -8.42 -17.28 5.57
N TYR A 91 -8.61 -16.06 6.06
CA TYR A 91 -7.59 -15.03 5.95
C TYR A 91 -6.49 -15.25 7.01
N PRO A 92 -5.21 -15.47 6.64
CA PRO A 92 -4.20 -15.86 7.60
C PRO A 92 -3.54 -14.65 8.28
N LEU A 93 -3.37 -14.72 9.59
CA LEU A 93 -2.73 -13.66 10.39
C LEU A 93 -1.32 -13.31 9.89
N TRP A 94 -0.55 -14.29 9.42
CA TRP A 94 0.80 -14.03 8.91
C TRP A 94 0.79 -13.07 7.72
N PHE A 95 -0.22 -13.18 6.83
CA PHE A 95 -0.32 -12.33 5.65
C PHE A 95 -0.72 -10.92 6.07
N ALA A 96 -1.66 -10.78 7.01
CA ALA A 96 -2.01 -9.47 7.57
C ALA A 96 -0.79 -8.75 8.16
N LEU A 97 0.03 -9.45 8.93
CA LEU A 97 1.26 -8.88 9.52
C LEU A 97 2.29 -8.51 8.45
N ALA A 98 2.47 -9.38 7.45
CA ALA A 98 3.45 -9.17 6.39
C ALA A 98 3.05 -7.98 5.50
N ASP A 99 1.79 -7.90 5.07
CA ASP A 99 1.28 -6.84 4.21
C ASP A 99 1.19 -5.50 4.96
N SER A 100 0.80 -5.51 6.24
CA SER A 100 0.91 -4.33 7.12
C SER A 100 2.34 -3.81 7.23
N THR A 101 3.31 -4.71 7.43
CA THR A 101 4.72 -4.32 7.53
C THR A 101 5.22 -3.76 6.20
N TRP A 102 4.84 -4.40 5.09
CA TRP A 102 5.17 -3.91 3.75
C TRP A 102 4.58 -2.54 3.48
N GLY A 103 3.31 -2.28 3.81
CA GLY A 103 2.68 -0.96 3.67
C GLY A 103 3.47 0.14 4.36
N GLY A 104 4.02 -0.14 5.55
CA GLY A 104 4.92 0.78 6.23
C GLY A 104 6.24 0.98 5.51
N VAL A 105 6.92 -0.10 5.12
CA VAL A 105 8.17 -0.04 4.35
C VAL A 105 7.97 0.75 3.05
N LEU A 106 6.91 0.46 2.30
CA LEU A 106 6.54 1.10 1.06
C LEU A 106 6.37 2.61 1.24
N MET A 107 5.53 3.05 2.18
CA MET A 107 5.32 4.49 2.40
C MET A 107 6.60 5.21 2.86
N ALA A 108 7.41 4.57 3.70
CA ALA A 108 8.70 5.14 4.11
C ALA A 108 9.68 5.28 2.94
N LEU A 109 9.76 4.27 2.08
CA LEU A 109 10.59 4.27 0.88
C LEU A 109 10.13 5.33 -0.13
N VAL A 110 8.83 5.38 -0.43
CA VAL A 110 8.27 6.39 -1.35
C VAL A 110 8.49 7.80 -0.80
N TRP A 111 8.31 8.01 0.50
CA TRP A 111 8.60 9.30 1.13
C TRP A 111 10.07 9.70 0.98
N TRP A 112 10.99 8.76 1.22
CA TRP A 112 12.42 9.00 1.14
C TRP A 112 12.88 9.29 -0.29
N VAL A 113 12.36 8.55 -1.27
CA VAL A 113 12.61 8.83 -2.70
C VAL A 113 12.00 10.18 -3.07
N GLY A 114 10.76 10.44 -2.66
CA GLY A 114 10.08 11.71 -2.89
C GLY A 114 10.84 12.92 -2.34
N LEU A 115 11.57 12.75 -1.23
CA LEU A 115 12.41 13.80 -0.65
C LEU A 115 13.55 14.18 -1.58
N GLN A 116 14.18 13.20 -2.26
CA GLN A 116 15.27 13.45 -3.22
C GLN A 116 14.83 14.29 -4.41
N PHE A 117 13.53 14.27 -4.74
CA PHE A 117 12.94 15.01 -5.87
C PHE A 117 12.15 16.25 -5.43
N GLY A 118 12.18 16.63 -4.15
CA GLY A 118 11.43 17.78 -3.61
C GLY A 118 9.90 17.60 -3.65
N LEU A 119 9.43 16.35 -3.70
CA LEU A 119 8.01 15.99 -3.67
C LEU A 119 7.46 15.99 -2.24
N THR A 120 8.29 15.58 -1.27
CA THR A 120 8.01 15.60 0.17
C THR A 120 8.94 16.58 0.88
N SER A 121 8.62 16.99 2.11
CA SER A 121 9.41 17.92 2.93
C SER A 121 9.60 17.38 4.34
N ALA A 122 10.83 17.43 4.85
CA ALA A 122 11.15 17.09 6.23
C ALA A 122 10.84 18.22 7.23
N ASN A 123 10.64 19.45 6.74
CA ASN A 123 10.32 20.62 7.56
C ASN A 123 8.81 20.87 7.54
N ARG A 124 8.26 21.20 8.72
CA ARG A 124 6.89 21.70 8.90
C ARG A 124 6.79 23.17 8.50
#